data_AF-A0A3T0EBT7-F1
#
_entry.id   AF-A0A3T0EBT7-F1
#
_cell.length_a   1.000
_cell.length_b   1.000
_cell.length_c   1.000
_cell.angle_alpha   90.00
_cell.angle_beta   90.00
_cell.angle_gamma   90.00
#
_symmetry.space_group_name_H-M   'P 1'
#
loop_
_entity.id
_entity.type
_entity.pdbx_description
1 polymer ?
#
loop_
_entity_poly.entity_id
_entity_poly.type
_entity_poly.pdbx_seq_one_letter_code
_entity_poly.pdbx_strand_id
1 'polypeptide(L)'
;MLRYLSQHPQLCPHEKAHDPHFFSSDENWKKGLSWYLSGWTKFDPQAHLYGLESSTHYTKYPLIKRVPERMRRSGLDFTFIYAMRDPIERIESHFVHNAGKGYVDPENPKARAKFLAQALAYSDYNMQLERFENAFPGKRLFIYALEDLQQRRAELLGRLSEFLQIDAFPFEEVPYVRTKLSENTQKIRLTEAEKEAAAHKLADGISALASRGVIDPGKWQTYSQYAPKRDANLLGTRPARPAVNRLGSRLAFLTVDTEAMRYRAKNRHVNKLIWGEHPKGRAGIREMAAIGKEFGARHVFFLDMCEEELFGESIADVARYLGDAGEDVQLHAHPEILPDAFWGASRLAV
;
A
#
# COMPACT_ATOMS: atom_id res chain seq x y z
N MET A 1 7.50 2.31 -17.92
CA MET A 1 6.89 3.43 -17.19
C MET A 1 7.64 4.73 -17.41
N LEU A 2 8.90 4.88 -16.97
CA LEU A 2 9.67 6.13 -17.14
C LEU A 2 9.57 6.72 -18.56
N ARG A 3 9.88 5.93 -19.60
CA ARG A 3 9.79 6.35 -21.01
C ARG A 3 8.40 6.83 -21.46
N TYR A 4 7.32 6.33 -20.87
CA TYR A 4 5.96 6.82 -21.15
C TYR A 4 5.75 8.17 -20.50
N LEU A 5 6.05 8.27 -19.21
CA LEU A 5 5.90 9.52 -18.45
C LEU A 5 6.80 10.65 -18.98
N SER A 6 7.98 10.33 -19.51
CA SER A 6 8.89 11.32 -20.12
C SER A 6 8.32 12.01 -21.36
N GLN A 7 7.20 11.54 -21.93
CA GLN A 7 6.52 12.22 -23.02
C GLN A 7 5.64 13.38 -22.53
N HIS A 8 5.25 13.37 -21.26
CA HIS A 8 4.26 14.29 -20.72
C HIS A 8 4.87 15.69 -20.46
N PRO A 9 4.28 16.79 -20.95
CA PRO A 9 4.85 18.14 -20.82
C PRO A 9 4.94 18.64 -19.37
N GLN A 10 4.05 18.17 -18.49
CA GLN A 10 4.11 18.50 -17.06
C GLN A 10 5.13 17.69 -16.23
N LEU A 11 5.91 16.79 -16.85
CA LEU A 11 6.88 15.94 -16.17
C LEU A 11 8.28 16.14 -16.75
N CYS A 12 9.26 16.48 -15.92
CA CYS A 12 10.64 16.70 -16.35
C CYS A 12 11.52 15.48 -16.01
N PRO A 13 11.94 14.64 -16.97
CA PRO A 13 12.82 13.51 -16.68
C PRO A 13 14.24 13.95 -16.34
N HIS A 14 14.88 13.22 -15.43
CA HIS A 14 16.28 13.41 -15.07
C HIS A 14 17.21 13.09 -16.25
N GLU A 15 17.96 14.08 -16.72
CA GLU A 15 18.67 14.04 -18.01
C GLU A 15 20.01 13.29 -17.95
N LYS A 16 20.68 13.32 -16.79
CA LYS A 16 22.05 12.79 -16.66
C LYS A 16 22.12 11.28 -16.54
N ALA A 17 21.04 10.64 -16.10
CA ALA A 17 20.98 9.21 -15.86
C ALA A 17 19.53 8.76 -15.74
N HIS A 18 19.20 7.64 -16.39
CA HIS A 18 17.93 6.95 -16.18
C HIS A 18 17.82 6.30 -14.79
N ASP A 19 18.96 6.00 -14.15
CA ASP A 19 19.06 5.48 -12.78
C ASP A 19 20.21 6.24 -12.06
N PRO A 20 19.94 7.38 -11.38
CA PRO A 20 20.98 8.19 -10.75
C PRO A 20 21.60 7.54 -9.51
N HIS A 21 20.93 6.54 -8.94
CA HIS A 21 21.35 5.81 -7.74
C HIS A 21 21.70 6.73 -6.55
N PHE A 22 21.15 7.95 -6.49
CA PHE A 22 21.61 8.97 -5.54
C PHE A 22 21.36 8.58 -4.10
N PHE A 23 20.13 8.17 -3.76
CA PHE A 23 19.80 7.75 -2.39
C PHE A 23 20.35 6.35 -2.05
N SER A 24 20.66 5.52 -3.05
CA SER A 24 21.16 4.14 -2.86
C SER A 24 22.68 4.01 -2.80
N SER A 25 23.44 4.93 -3.39
CA SER A 25 24.91 4.87 -3.45
C SER A 25 25.53 5.83 -2.45
N ASP A 26 26.45 5.33 -1.63
CA ASP A 26 27.21 6.15 -0.69
C ASP A 26 28.10 7.16 -1.40
N GLU A 27 28.66 6.78 -2.55
CA GLU A 27 29.48 7.66 -3.38
C GLU A 27 28.67 8.79 -4.00
N ASN A 28 27.48 8.47 -4.54
CA ASN A 28 26.63 9.50 -5.13
C ASN A 28 26.01 10.40 -4.06
N TRP A 29 25.61 9.84 -2.91
CA TRP A 29 25.09 10.62 -1.78
C TRP A 29 26.10 11.67 -1.29
N LYS A 30 27.40 11.33 -1.22
CA LYS A 30 28.48 12.25 -0.83
C LYS A 30 28.65 13.46 -1.76
N LYS A 31 28.18 13.38 -3.01
CA LYS A 31 28.23 14.50 -3.96
C LYS A 31 27.23 15.61 -3.62
N GLY A 32 26.29 15.34 -2.70
CA GLY A 32 25.35 16.31 -2.16
C GLY A 32 24.14 16.57 -3.05
N LEU A 33 23.16 17.29 -2.49
CA LEU A 33 21.87 17.52 -3.13
C LEU A 33 21.98 18.35 -4.41
N SER A 34 22.90 19.31 -4.47
CA SER A 34 23.14 20.11 -5.69
C SER A 34 23.58 19.24 -6.87
N TRP A 35 24.39 18.20 -6.63
CA TRP A 35 24.77 17.26 -7.68
C TRP A 35 23.55 16.48 -8.20
N TYR A 36 22.68 16.03 -7.30
CA TYR A 36 21.45 15.33 -7.68
C TYR A 36 20.48 16.23 -8.47
N LEU A 37 20.19 17.43 -7.95
CA LEU A 37 19.29 18.38 -8.60
C LEU A 37 19.81 18.87 -9.95
N SER A 38 21.12 18.86 -10.16
CA SER A 38 21.73 19.22 -11.44
C SER A 38 21.35 18.29 -12.61
N GLY A 39 20.63 17.20 -12.35
CA GLY A 39 20.07 16.33 -13.40
C GLY A 39 18.81 16.84 -14.07
N TRP A 40 18.17 17.90 -13.55
CA TRP A 40 16.97 18.52 -14.12
C TRP A 40 17.26 19.92 -14.65
N THR A 41 18.14 20.03 -15.63
CA THR A 41 18.51 21.36 -16.16
C THR A 41 17.39 22.02 -16.96
N LYS A 42 16.43 21.23 -17.45
CA LYS A 42 15.24 21.69 -18.17
C LYS A 42 14.00 21.86 -17.29
N PHE A 43 14.11 21.77 -15.96
CA PHE A 43 12.94 21.95 -15.10
C PHE A 43 12.49 23.42 -15.10
N ASP A 44 11.33 23.64 -15.71
CA ASP A 44 10.57 24.88 -15.63
C ASP A 44 9.42 24.72 -14.63
N PRO A 45 9.39 25.48 -13.51
CA PRO A 45 8.31 25.41 -12.52
C PRO A 45 6.95 25.93 -13.02
N GLN A 46 6.89 26.63 -14.15
CA GLN A 46 5.62 27.05 -14.77
C GLN A 46 5.01 25.93 -15.64
N ALA A 47 5.85 25.04 -16.17
CA ALA A 47 5.41 23.96 -17.05
C ALA A 47 5.32 22.62 -16.31
N HIS A 48 6.25 22.33 -15.39
CA HIS A 48 6.40 21.01 -14.79
C HIS A 48 5.90 20.96 -13.36
N LEU A 49 5.12 19.93 -13.05
CA LEU A 49 4.68 19.62 -11.69
C LEU A 49 5.68 18.73 -10.95
N TYR A 50 6.40 17.87 -11.67
CA TYR A 50 7.33 16.90 -11.07
C TYR A 50 8.64 16.78 -11.84
N GLY A 51 9.75 16.68 -11.09
CA GLY A 51 10.99 16.08 -11.57
C GLY A 51 10.89 14.55 -11.45
N LEU A 52 11.19 13.85 -12.54
CA LEU A 52 11.02 12.40 -12.65
C LEU A 52 12.38 11.68 -12.70
N GLU A 53 12.58 10.72 -11.82
CA GLU A 53 13.70 9.77 -11.85
C GLU A 53 13.21 8.36 -11.51
N SER A 54 14.03 7.34 -11.80
CA SER A 54 13.67 5.93 -11.57
C SER A 54 14.89 5.11 -11.18
N SER A 55 15.14 4.97 -9.88
CA SER A 55 16.19 4.12 -9.37
C SER A 55 15.73 2.75 -8.89
N THR A 56 16.15 1.70 -9.58
CA THR A 56 15.80 0.31 -9.23
C THR A 56 16.46 -0.17 -7.94
N HIS A 57 17.48 0.53 -7.46
CA HIS A 57 18.23 0.20 -6.24
C HIS A 57 17.56 0.71 -4.95
N TYR A 58 16.51 1.53 -5.06
CA TYR A 58 15.85 2.12 -3.89
C TYR A 58 15.09 1.10 -3.04
N THR A 59 14.68 -0.02 -3.64
CA THR A 59 13.91 -1.10 -3.01
C THR A 59 14.70 -2.41 -2.98
N LYS A 60 15.98 -2.32 -2.58
CA LYS A 60 16.89 -3.47 -2.39
C LYS A 60 17.26 -3.68 -0.92
N TYR A 61 16.33 -3.46 0.01
CA TYR A 61 16.53 -3.85 1.41
C TYR A 61 16.64 -5.39 1.52
N PRO A 62 17.45 -5.96 2.43
CA PRO A 62 18.29 -5.32 3.46
C PRO A 62 19.70 -4.92 3.01
N LEU A 63 20.06 -5.10 1.73
CA LEU A 63 21.41 -4.81 1.25
C LEU A 63 21.63 -3.30 1.07
N ILE A 64 20.63 -2.58 0.57
CA ILE A 64 20.65 -1.12 0.43
C ILE A 64 19.72 -0.51 1.49
N LYS A 65 20.31 -0.09 2.60
CA LYS A 65 19.58 0.23 3.84
C LYS A 65 19.09 1.68 3.91
N ARG A 66 19.91 2.66 3.53
CA ARG A 66 19.68 4.06 3.93
C ARG A 66 18.77 4.87 3.00
N VAL A 67 18.10 4.24 2.04
CA VAL A 67 17.35 4.97 1.00
C VAL A 67 16.22 5.85 1.58
N PRO A 68 15.21 5.31 2.31
CA PRO A 68 14.14 6.18 2.84
C PRO A 68 14.67 7.24 3.82
N GLU A 69 15.68 6.90 4.62
CA GLU A 69 16.36 7.85 5.52
C GLU A 69 16.99 9.02 4.76
N ARG A 70 17.76 8.74 3.70
CA ARG A 70 18.40 9.77 2.87
C ARG A 70 17.38 10.62 2.13
N MET A 71 16.30 10.01 1.64
CA MET A 71 15.20 10.73 1.01
C MET A 71 14.54 11.70 2.02
N ARG A 72 14.29 11.29 3.26
CA ARG A 72 13.80 12.24 4.29
C ARG A 72 14.79 13.35 4.58
N ARG A 73 16.08 13.02 4.69
CA ARG A 73 17.14 13.99 4.99
C ARG A 73 17.39 15.00 3.87
N SER A 74 16.98 14.71 2.63
CA SER A 74 17.15 15.68 1.53
C SER A 74 16.17 16.85 1.61
N GLY A 75 15.06 16.71 2.36
CA GLY A 75 14.02 17.73 2.45
C GLY A 75 13.18 17.91 1.18
N LEU A 76 13.37 17.05 0.16
CA LEU A 76 12.55 17.07 -1.04
C LEU A 76 11.18 16.44 -0.75
N ASP A 77 10.16 16.92 -1.47
CA ASP A 77 8.85 16.26 -1.48
C ASP A 77 8.81 15.17 -2.57
N PHE A 78 8.28 14.00 -2.22
CA PHE A 78 8.26 12.82 -3.08
C PHE A 78 6.84 12.33 -3.31
N THR A 79 6.59 11.95 -4.56
CA THR A 79 5.46 11.13 -4.98
C THR A 79 6.01 9.82 -5.53
N PHE A 80 5.53 8.68 -5.01
CA PHE A 80 6.14 7.38 -5.29
C PHE A 80 5.35 6.58 -6.32
N ILE A 81 6.06 5.99 -7.26
CA ILE A 81 5.55 5.01 -8.20
C ILE A 81 6.34 3.72 -8.00
N TYR A 82 5.65 2.62 -7.70
CA TYR A 82 6.26 1.32 -7.45
C TYR A 82 5.74 0.26 -8.42
N ALA A 83 6.68 -0.38 -9.11
CA ALA A 83 6.42 -1.40 -10.10
C ALA A 83 6.75 -2.79 -9.55
N MET A 84 5.79 -3.69 -9.62
CA MET A 84 5.94 -5.11 -9.32
C MET A 84 5.78 -5.94 -10.60
N ARG A 85 6.05 -7.24 -10.50
CA ARG A 85 5.76 -8.25 -11.53
C ARG A 85 5.61 -9.60 -10.83
N ASP A 86 5.36 -10.67 -11.58
CA ASP A 86 5.45 -12.01 -11.00
C ASP A 86 6.79 -12.20 -10.22
N PRO A 87 6.74 -12.43 -8.89
CA PRO A 87 7.93 -12.41 -8.05
C PRO A 87 8.90 -13.55 -8.35
N ILE A 88 8.42 -14.70 -8.84
CA ILE A 88 9.27 -15.82 -9.22
C ILE A 88 10.00 -15.50 -10.52
N GLU A 89 9.28 -14.98 -11.51
CA GLU A 89 9.92 -14.51 -12.75
C GLU A 89 10.87 -13.34 -12.52
N ARG A 90 10.59 -12.48 -11.53
CA ARG A 90 11.47 -11.40 -11.09
C ARG A 90 12.79 -11.96 -10.57
N ILE A 91 12.74 -13.00 -9.73
CA ILE A 91 13.93 -13.67 -9.20
C ILE A 91 14.75 -14.27 -10.34
N GLU A 92 14.12 -15.03 -11.25
CA GLU A 92 14.81 -15.59 -12.42
C GLU A 92 15.47 -14.50 -13.27
N SER A 93 14.73 -13.42 -13.57
CA SER A 93 15.27 -12.28 -14.31
C SER A 93 16.45 -11.63 -13.60
N HIS A 94 16.46 -11.61 -12.26
CA HIS A 94 17.57 -11.10 -11.47
C HIS A 94 18.82 -11.99 -11.58
N PHE A 95 18.63 -13.32 -11.56
CA PHE A 95 19.71 -14.29 -11.76
C PHE A 95 20.35 -14.14 -13.13
N VAL A 96 19.52 -14.18 -14.18
CA VAL A 96 19.93 -14.01 -15.58
C VAL A 96 20.72 -12.71 -15.75
N HIS A 97 20.22 -11.59 -15.21
CA HIS A 97 20.91 -10.30 -15.31
C HIS A 97 22.30 -10.30 -14.65
N ASN A 98 22.41 -10.80 -13.42
CA ASN A 98 23.68 -10.76 -12.69
C ASN A 98 24.69 -11.78 -13.20
N ALA A 99 24.24 -12.96 -13.64
CA ALA A 99 25.10 -13.95 -14.27
C ALA A 99 25.63 -13.47 -15.63
N GLY A 100 24.78 -12.82 -16.45
CA GLY A 100 25.21 -12.20 -17.70
C GLY A 100 26.25 -11.08 -17.52
N LYS A 101 26.33 -10.49 -16.31
CA LYS A 101 27.37 -9.53 -15.92
C LYS A 101 28.60 -10.18 -15.26
N GLY A 102 28.63 -11.50 -15.11
CA GLY A 102 29.70 -12.23 -14.42
C GLY A 102 29.69 -12.07 -12.89
N TYR A 103 28.61 -11.53 -12.30
CA TYR A 103 28.51 -11.37 -10.84
C TYR A 103 28.08 -12.66 -10.13
N VAL A 104 27.41 -13.56 -10.86
CA VAL A 104 27.00 -14.87 -10.34
C VAL A 104 27.63 -15.94 -11.20
N ASP A 105 28.32 -16.86 -10.55
CA ASP A 105 28.56 -18.19 -11.11
C ASP A 105 27.37 -19.08 -10.70
N PRO A 106 26.45 -19.42 -11.64
CA PRO A 106 25.27 -20.22 -11.34
C PRO A 106 25.61 -21.66 -10.96
N GLU A 107 26.79 -22.15 -11.33
CA GLU A 107 27.27 -23.50 -11.04
C GLU A 107 27.92 -23.60 -9.65
N ASN A 108 28.25 -22.47 -9.03
CA ASN A 108 28.76 -22.43 -7.66
C ASN A 108 27.61 -22.41 -6.65
N PRO A 109 27.40 -23.48 -5.85
CA PRO A 109 26.22 -23.58 -4.96
C PRO A 109 26.19 -22.49 -3.88
N LYS A 110 27.35 -22.09 -3.34
CA LYS A 110 27.44 -21.04 -2.31
C LYS A 110 27.09 -19.67 -2.90
N ALA A 111 27.59 -19.37 -4.09
CA ALA A 111 27.26 -18.14 -4.80
C ALA A 111 25.76 -18.10 -5.14
N ARG A 112 25.23 -19.19 -5.73
CA ARG A 112 23.82 -19.34 -6.06
C ARG A 112 22.91 -19.10 -4.86
N ALA A 113 23.18 -19.75 -3.72
CA ALA A 113 22.38 -19.60 -2.50
C ALA A 113 22.37 -18.15 -1.98
N LYS A 114 23.54 -17.47 -1.99
CA LYS A 114 23.65 -16.06 -1.61
C LYS A 114 22.82 -15.15 -2.52
N PHE A 115 22.90 -15.34 -3.84
CA PHE A 115 22.14 -14.54 -4.80
C PHE A 115 20.64 -14.83 -4.73
N LEU A 116 20.24 -16.07 -4.45
CA LEU A 116 18.85 -16.42 -4.23
C LEU A 116 18.28 -15.68 -3.01
N ALA A 117 19.00 -15.66 -1.90
CA ALA A 117 18.60 -14.92 -0.71
C ALA A 117 18.44 -13.41 -0.98
N GLN A 118 19.33 -12.81 -1.77
CA GLN A 118 19.22 -11.41 -2.17
C GLN A 118 18.00 -11.16 -3.07
N ALA A 119 17.83 -12.00 -4.10
CA ALA A 119 16.73 -11.87 -5.04
C ALA A 119 15.37 -12.05 -4.35
N LEU A 120 15.28 -12.97 -3.38
CA LEU A 120 14.11 -13.16 -2.52
C LEU A 120 13.78 -11.89 -1.73
N ALA A 121 14.75 -11.34 -1.00
CA ALA A 121 14.53 -10.12 -0.21
C ALA A 121 14.06 -8.94 -1.06
N TYR A 122 14.59 -8.81 -2.28
CA TYR A 122 14.19 -7.76 -3.22
C TYR A 122 12.81 -8.02 -3.87
N SER A 123 12.29 -9.25 -3.78
CA SER A 123 10.98 -9.66 -4.31
C SER A 123 9.90 -9.69 -3.24
N ASP A 124 10.28 -9.50 -1.96
CA ASP A 124 9.34 -9.24 -0.88
C ASP A 124 8.85 -7.79 -0.95
N TYR A 125 7.87 -7.59 -1.83
CA TYR A 125 7.31 -6.28 -2.13
C TYR A 125 6.66 -5.62 -0.91
N ASN A 126 6.05 -6.40 -0.01
CA ASN A 126 5.43 -5.85 1.20
C ASN A 126 6.50 -5.25 2.11
N MET A 127 7.57 -6.00 2.38
CA MET A 127 8.69 -5.50 3.15
C MET A 127 9.32 -4.26 2.51
N GLN A 128 9.47 -4.20 1.18
CA GLN A 128 10.00 -2.99 0.53
C GLN A 128 9.05 -1.79 0.70
N LEU A 129 7.74 -1.99 0.52
CA LEU A 129 6.73 -0.93 0.60
C LEU A 129 6.58 -0.38 2.02
N GLU A 130 6.49 -1.24 3.03
CA GLU A 130 6.35 -0.84 4.44
C GLU A 130 7.46 0.12 4.88
N ARG A 131 8.68 -0.04 4.35
CA ARG A 131 9.78 0.87 4.65
C ARG A 131 9.56 2.29 4.15
N PHE A 132 8.92 2.44 3.00
CA PHE A 132 8.58 3.75 2.45
C PHE A 132 7.33 4.30 3.13
N GLU A 133 6.32 3.48 3.37
CA GLU A 133 5.10 3.86 4.08
C GLU A 133 5.41 4.38 5.50
N ASN A 134 6.27 3.69 6.24
CA ASN A 134 6.71 4.11 7.57
C ASN A 134 7.59 5.37 7.56
N ALA A 135 8.40 5.57 6.52
CA ALA A 135 9.23 6.76 6.39
C ALA A 135 8.43 7.98 5.92
N PHE A 136 7.35 7.77 5.16
CA PHE A 136 6.55 8.83 4.56
C PHE A 136 5.06 8.65 4.91
N PRO A 137 4.69 8.75 6.20
CA PRO A 137 3.31 8.55 6.62
C PRO A 137 2.39 9.55 5.91
N GLY A 138 1.24 9.06 5.43
CA GLY A 138 0.25 9.86 4.71
C GLY A 138 0.59 10.16 3.24
N LYS A 139 1.80 9.84 2.75
CA LYS A 139 2.08 9.93 1.31
C LYS A 139 1.41 8.78 0.58
N ARG A 140 0.78 9.08 -0.56
CA ARG A 140 0.18 8.08 -1.43
C ARG A 140 1.25 7.45 -2.32
N LEU A 141 1.16 6.15 -2.55
CA LEU A 141 2.02 5.41 -3.47
C LEU A 141 1.17 4.90 -4.64
N PHE A 142 1.60 5.13 -5.87
CA PHE A 142 1.01 4.47 -7.03
C PHE A 142 1.71 3.14 -7.26
N ILE A 143 0.99 2.06 -7.03
CA ILE A 143 1.53 0.70 -7.11
C ILE A 143 0.87 0.00 -8.29
N TYR A 144 1.67 -0.69 -9.10
CA TYR A 144 1.16 -1.43 -10.26
C TYR A 144 1.97 -2.69 -10.55
N ALA A 145 1.33 -3.65 -11.23
CA ALA A 145 1.99 -4.85 -11.74
C ALA A 145 2.41 -4.64 -13.21
N LEU A 146 3.56 -5.17 -13.62
CA LEU A 146 4.09 -5.05 -14.97
C LEU A 146 3.11 -5.58 -16.02
N GLU A 147 2.38 -6.62 -15.67
CA GLU A 147 1.35 -7.26 -16.48
C GLU A 147 0.23 -6.26 -16.84
N ASP A 148 -0.13 -5.34 -15.92
CA ASP A 148 -1.10 -4.27 -16.21
C ASP A 148 -0.56 -3.28 -17.24
N LEU A 149 0.73 -2.93 -17.17
CA LEU A 149 1.36 -2.06 -18.16
C LEU A 149 1.44 -2.72 -19.55
N GLN A 150 1.51 -4.05 -19.60
CA GLN A 150 1.53 -4.83 -20.84
C GLN A 150 0.15 -5.01 -21.45
N GLN A 151 -0.86 -5.35 -20.63
CA GLN A 151 -2.19 -5.77 -21.07
C GLN A 151 -3.22 -4.62 -21.08
N ARG A 152 -3.10 -3.67 -20.14
CA ARG A 152 -4.07 -2.59 -19.90
C ARG A 152 -3.38 -1.23 -19.79
N ARG A 153 -2.45 -1.00 -20.71
CA ARG A 153 -1.55 0.16 -20.70
C ARG A 153 -2.27 1.51 -20.63
N ALA A 154 -3.23 1.73 -21.53
CA ALA A 154 -3.94 3.00 -21.61
C ALA A 154 -4.72 3.31 -20.32
N GLU A 155 -5.41 2.30 -19.78
CA GLU A 155 -6.11 2.39 -18.48
C GLU A 155 -5.13 2.71 -17.34
N LEU A 156 -3.99 2.00 -17.29
CA LEU A 156 -2.97 2.20 -16.26
C LEU A 156 -2.37 3.62 -16.32
N LEU A 157 -2.04 4.10 -17.52
CA LEU A 157 -1.50 5.44 -17.73
C LEU A 157 -2.53 6.52 -17.38
N GLY A 158 -3.81 6.33 -17.72
CA GLY A 158 -4.88 7.24 -17.30
C GLY A 158 -5.01 7.35 -15.78
N ARG A 159 -5.06 6.21 -15.08
CA ARG A 159 -5.08 6.17 -13.60
C ARG A 159 -3.84 6.80 -12.98
N LEU A 160 -2.68 6.64 -13.62
CA LEU A 160 -1.44 7.25 -13.16
C LEU A 160 -1.46 8.77 -13.37
N SER A 161 -1.99 9.25 -14.50
CA SER A 161 -2.20 10.68 -14.72
C SER A 161 -3.13 11.29 -13.67
N GLU A 162 -4.24 10.63 -13.35
CA GLU A 162 -5.15 11.06 -12.27
C GLU A 162 -4.44 11.08 -10.90
N PHE A 163 -3.64 10.07 -10.60
CA PHE A 163 -2.87 10.00 -9.36
C PHE A 163 -1.87 11.17 -9.22
N LEU A 164 -1.17 11.48 -10.32
CA LEU A 164 -0.23 12.59 -10.42
C LEU A 164 -0.92 13.95 -10.59
N GLN A 165 -2.24 13.97 -10.81
CA GLN A 165 -3.01 15.20 -11.10
C GLN A 165 -2.44 15.99 -12.29
N ILE A 166 -1.99 15.26 -13.32
CA ILE A 166 -1.55 15.84 -14.60
C ILE A 166 -2.69 15.78 -15.62
N ASP A 167 -2.59 16.64 -16.63
CA ASP A 167 -3.57 16.75 -17.70
C ASP A 167 -3.69 15.45 -18.52
N ALA A 168 -4.82 15.30 -19.21
CA ALA A 168 -4.99 14.19 -20.13
C ALA A 168 -3.96 14.29 -21.26
N PHE A 169 -3.23 13.20 -21.51
CA PHE A 169 -2.14 13.18 -22.48
C PHE A 169 -2.16 11.90 -23.34
N PRO A 170 -2.05 12.03 -24.68
CA PRO A 170 -2.03 10.88 -25.58
C PRO A 170 -0.64 10.24 -25.61
N PHE A 171 -0.37 9.32 -24.68
CA PHE A 171 0.91 8.61 -24.65
C PHE A 171 1.11 7.74 -25.90
N GLU A 172 2.20 7.98 -26.61
CA GLU A 172 2.64 7.15 -27.72
C GLU A 172 3.22 5.82 -27.23
N GLU A 173 3.03 4.76 -28.01
CA GLU A 173 3.59 3.45 -27.71
C GLU A 173 5.11 3.50 -27.66
N VAL A 174 5.65 3.01 -26.55
CA VAL A 174 7.09 2.89 -26.35
C VAL A 174 7.51 1.47 -26.69
N PRO A 175 8.37 1.25 -27.71
CA PRO A 175 8.81 -0.08 -28.09
C PRO A 175 9.46 -0.82 -26.92
N TYR A 176 9.03 -2.06 -26.69
CA TYR A 176 9.67 -2.94 -25.72
C TYR A 176 11.04 -3.38 -26.24
N VAL A 177 12.10 -2.83 -25.66
CA VAL A 177 13.47 -3.25 -25.96
C VAL A 177 13.85 -4.36 -24.99
N ARG A 178 13.79 -5.62 -25.47
CA ARG A 178 14.37 -6.73 -24.71
C ARG A 178 15.89 -6.63 -24.83
N THR A 179 16.59 -6.52 -23.71
CA THR A 179 18.05 -6.64 -23.71
C THR A 179 18.39 -8.02 -24.29
N LYS A 180 19.17 -8.07 -25.38
CA LYS A 180 19.66 -9.34 -25.94
C LYS A 180 20.53 -10.02 -24.87
N LEU A 181 20.03 -11.12 -24.33
CA LEU A 181 20.80 -11.98 -23.43
C LEU A 181 21.65 -12.93 -24.29
N SER A 182 22.87 -13.22 -23.86
CA SER A 182 23.68 -14.27 -24.50
C SER A 182 23.02 -15.63 -24.32
N GLU A 183 23.23 -16.56 -25.26
CA GLU A 183 22.67 -17.92 -25.23
C GLU A 183 22.98 -18.66 -23.92
N ASN A 184 24.17 -18.48 -23.35
CA ASN A 184 24.55 -19.08 -22.06
C ASN A 184 23.70 -18.58 -20.87
N THR A 185 23.15 -17.36 -20.95
CA THR A 185 22.32 -16.81 -19.88
C THR A 185 20.89 -17.37 -19.91
N GLN A 186 20.44 -17.94 -21.04
CA GLN A 186 19.10 -18.52 -21.17
C GLN A 186 18.91 -19.82 -20.39
N LYS A 187 20.01 -20.48 -20.00
CA LYS A 187 19.99 -21.74 -19.23
C LYS A 187 19.81 -21.54 -17.72
N ILE A 188 19.91 -20.30 -17.23
CA ILE A 188 19.83 -20.01 -15.79
C ILE A 188 18.37 -19.88 -15.37
N ARG A 189 17.81 -20.99 -14.87
CA ARG A 189 16.46 -21.07 -14.30
C ARG A 189 16.52 -21.44 -12.83
N LEU A 190 15.47 -21.10 -12.09
CA LEU A 190 15.26 -21.69 -10.77
C LEU A 190 14.84 -23.15 -10.94
N THR A 191 15.31 -24.01 -10.05
CA THR A 191 14.76 -25.36 -9.92
C THR A 191 13.33 -25.29 -9.36
N GLU A 192 12.54 -26.34 -9.56
CA GLU A 192 11.17 -26.42 -9.03
C GLU A 192 11.15 -26.23 -7.50
N ALA A 193 12.11 -26.84 -6.79
CA ALA A 193 12.26 -26.68 -5.34
C ALA A 193 12.59 -25.23 -4.93
N GLU A 194 13.41 -24.52 -5.72
CA GLU A 194 13.71 -23.11 -5.45
C GLU A 194 12.50 -22.21 -5.72
N LYS A 195 11.69 -22.50 -6.74
CA LYS A 195 10.44 -21.77 -7.01
C LYS A 195 9.43 -22.00 -5.90
N GLU A 196 9.25 -23.23 -5.45
CA GLU A 196 8.39 -23.57 -4.32
C GLU A 196 8.83 -22.88 -3.03
N ALA A 197 10.10 -22.99 -2.67
CA ALA A 197 10.65 -22.33 -1.49
C ALA A 197 10.52 -20.81 -1.57
N ALA A 198 10.71 -20.23 -2.75
CA ALA A 198 10.53 -18.80 -2.98
C ALA A 198 9.07 -18.36 -2.81
N ALA A 199 8.13 -19.10 -3.40
CA ALA A 199 6.71 -18.79 -3.31
C ALA A 199 6.21 -18.86 -1.85
N HIS A 200 6.62 -19.89 -1.10
CA HIS A 200 6.30 -20.02 0.32
C HIS A 200 6.85 -18.85 1.14
N LYS A 201 8.12 -18.47 0.92
CA LYS A 201 8.75 -17.35 1.65
C LYS A 201 8.09 -16.00 1.38
N LEU A 202 7.51 -15.80 0.20
CA LEU A 202 6.87 -14.55 -0.20
C LEU A 202 5.36 -14.53 0.10
N ALA A 203 4.78 -15.65 0.54
CA ALA A 203 3.35 -15.84 0.64
C ALA A 203 2.67 -14.85 1.59
N ASP A 204 3.29 -14.57 2.74
CA ASP A 204 2.73 -13.65 3.74
C ASP A 204 2.70 -12.21 3.22
N GLY A 205 3.82 -11.74 2.67
CA GLY A 205 3.91 -10.40 2.09
C GLY A 205 2.95 -10.22 0.91
N ILE A 206 2.84 -11.21 0.03
CA ILE A 206 1.90 -11.17 -1.09
C ILE A 206 0.45 -11.20 -0.59
N SER A 207 0.16 -12.00 0.44
CA SER A 207 -1.15 -12.04 1.06
C SER A 207 -1.52 -10.72 1.72
N ALA A 208 -0.58 -10.05 2.39
CA ALA A 208 -0.77 -8.73 2.97
C ALA A 208 -1.12 -7.70 1.89
N LEU A 209 -0.37 -7.65 0.79
CA LEU A 209 -0.64 -6.75 -0.34
C LEU A 209 -1.99 -7.04 -1.02
N ALA A 210 -2.32 -8.32 -1.21
CA ALA A 210 -3.61 -8.73 -1.77
C ALA A 210 -4.77 -8.33 -0.86
N SER A 211 -4.61 -8.47 0.46
CA SER A 211 -5.64 -8.12 1.45
C SER A 211 -5.98 -6.63 1.44
N ARG A 212 -4.98 -5.79 1.14
CA ARG A 212 -5.09 -4.34 0.95
C ARG A 212 -5.68 -3.95 -0.41
N GLY A 213 -5.89 -4.93 -1.31
CA GLY A 213 -6.33 -4.69 -2.68
C GLY A 213 -5.28 -4.01 -3.57
N VAL A 214 -4.01 -4.06 -3.17
CA VAL A 214 -2.88 -3.47 -3.91
C VAL A 214 -2.56 -4.29 -5.14
N ILE A 215 -2.69 -5.62 -5.03
CA ILE A 215 -2.44 -6.58 -6.10
C ILE A 215 -3.55 -7.62 -6.17
N ASP A 216 -3.64 -8.26 -7.34
CA ASP A 216 -4.34 -9.53 -7.52
C ASP A 216 -3.29 -10.61 -7.85
N PRO A 217 -2.86 -11.42 -6.86
CA PRO A 217 -1.82 -12.43 -7.06
C PRO A 217 -2.21 -13.48 -8.11
N GLY A 218 -3.50 -13.68 -8.38
CA GLY A 218 -3.97 -14.63 -9.39
C GLY A 218 -3.54 -14.26 -10.81
N LYS A 219 -3.10 -13.01 -11.04
CA LYS A 219 -2.51 -12.57 -12.31
C LYS A 219 -1.06 -13.01 -12.49
N TRP A 220 -0.38 -13.38 -11.42
CA TRP A 220 0.99 -13.89 -11.46
C TRP A 220 0.96 -15.40 -11.64
N GLN A 221 0.98 -15.82 -12.91
CA GLN A 221 0.82 -17.22 -13.30
C GLN A 221 1.88 -18.13 -12.67
N THR A 222 3.16 -17.70 -12.72
CA THR A 222 4.25 -18.50 -12.19
C THR A 222 4.15 -18.58 -10.68
N TYR A 223 4.00 -17.47 -9.97
CA TYR A 223 3.83 -17.48 -8.52
C TYR A 223 2.63 -18.34 -8.09
N SER A 224 1.49 -18.21 -8.74
CA SER A 224 0.26 -18.95 -8.40
C SER A 224 0.43 -20.47 -8.53
N GLN A 225 1.30 -20.94 -9.42
CA GLN A 225 1.59 -22.36 -9.56
C GLN A 225 2.30 -22.96 -8.33
N TYR A 226 3.17 -22.19 -7.67
CA TYR A 226 4.00 -22.67 -6.55
C TYR A 226 3.56 -22.12 -5.19
N ALA A 227 2.59 -21.20 -5.17
CA ALA A 227 2.07 -20.61 -3.95
C ALA A 227 1.50 -21.71 -3.03
N PRO A 228 1.68 -21.61 -1.70
CA PRO A 228 1.10 -22.55 -0.77
C PRO A 228 -0.42 -22.59 -0.97
N LYS A 229 -0.98 -23.80 -1.06
CA LYS A 229 -2.43 -23.98 -1.07
C LYS A 229 -2.97 -23.42 0.23
N ARG A 230 -3.79 -22.37 0.15
CA ARG A 230 -4.45 -21.81 1.32
C ARG A 230 -5.41 -22.86 1.89
N ASP A 231 -5.28 -23.15 3.18
CA ASP A 231 -6.36 -23.79 3.92
C ASP A 231 -7.57 -22.84 3.91
N ALA A 232 -8.61 -23.23 3.18
CA ALA A 232 -9.87 -22.48 3.09
C ALA A 232 -10.53 -22.27 4.47
N ASN A 233 -10.11 -23.03 5.49
CA ASN A 233 -10.67 -23.03 6.84
C ASN A 233 -10.04 -22.00 7.81
N LEU A 234 -8.94 -21.33 7.44
CA LEU A 234 -8.30 -20.30 8.29
C LEU A 234 -8.69 -18.85 7.93
N LEU A 235 -9.45 -18.68 6.85
CA LEU A 235 -10.13 -17.42 6.57
C LEU A 235 -11.53 -17.52 7.16
N GLY A 236 -11.71 -17.01 8.39
CA GLY A 236 -13.05 -16.60 8.83
C GLY A 236 -13.70 -15.83 7.68
N THR A 237 -14.94 -16.19 7.34
CA THR A 237 -15.69 -15.66 6.20
C THR A 237 -15.59 -14.14 6.19
N ARG A 238 -14.76 -13.59 5.30
CA ARG A 238 -14.75 -12.15 5.05
C ARG A 238 -16.10 -11.81 4.43
N PRO A 239 -16.87 -10.86 5.01
CA PRO A 239 -18.04 -10.36 4.31
C PRO A 239 -17.60 -9.83 2.95
N ALA A 240 -18.40 -10.11 1.92
CA ALA A 240 -18.12 -9.66 0.56
C ALA A 240 -17.86 -8.14 0.57
N ARG A 241 -16.85 -7.68 -0.18
CA ARG A 241 -16.58 -6.25 -0.33
C ARG A 241 -17.89 -5.59 -0.83
N PRO A 242 -18.49 -4.69 -0.04
CA PRO A 242 -19.73 -4.04 -0.44
C PRO A 242 -19.51 -3.26 -1.74
N ALA A 243 -20.42 -3.43 -2.68
CA ALA A 243 -20.46 -2.62 -3.89
C ALA A 243 -20.73 -1.16 -3.49
N VAL A 244 -19.70 -0.33 -3.48
CA VAL A 244 -19.86 1.12 -3.29
C VAL A 244 -20.20 1.72 -4.65
N ASN A 245 -21.47 2.11 -4.81
CA ASN A 245 -21.88 2.93 -5.94
C ASN A 245 -21.16 4.28 -5.84
N ARG A 246 -20.19 4.54 -6.72
CA ARG A 246 -19.44 5.79 -6.73
C ARG A 246 -20.33 6.92 -7.24
N LEU A 247 -20.68 7.87 -6.36
CA LEU A 247 -21.25 9.17 -6.74
C LEU A 247 -20.11 10.10 -7.23
N GLY A 248 -19.60 9.85 -8.44
CA GLY A 248 -18.61 10.71 -9.10
C GLY A 248 -17.17 10.61 -8.57
N SER A 249 -16.34 11.61 -8.88
CA SER A 249 -14.88 11.65 -8.60
C SER A 249 -14.50 12.18 -7.21
N ARG A 250 -15.49 12.59 -6.40
CA ARG A 250 -15.28 13.14 -5.05
C ARG A 250 -15.79 12.14 -4.03
N LEU A 251 -14.93 11.78 -3.08
CA LEU A 251 -15.29 10.93 -1.94
C LEU A 251 -15.76 11.82 -0.79
N ALA A 252 -16.90 11.48 -0.21
CA ALA A 252 -17.38 12.04 1.06
C ALA A 252 -17.43 10.91 2.08
N PHE A 253 -16.87 11.16 3.27
CA PHE A 253 -16.94 10.25 4.41
C PHE A 253 -18.00 10.78 5.36
N LEU A 254 -18.98 9.94 5.71
CA LEU A 254 -19.96 10.25 6.74
C LEU A 254 -19.53 9.50 8.00
N THR A 255 -18.95 10.23 8.95
CA THR A 255 -18.52 9.69 10.23
C THR A 255 -19.52 10.10 11.31
N VAL A 256 -19.83 9.17 12.21
CA VAL A 256 -20.76 9.39 13.32
C VAL A 256 -20.05 9.03 14.61
N ASP A 257 -19.83 10.03 15.44
CA ASP A 257 -19.34 9.82 16.81
C ASP A 257 -20.48 9.25 17.66
N THR A 258 -20.29 8.04 18.18
CA THR A 258 -21.34 7.25 18.83
C THR A 258 -20.98 7.06 20.30
N GLU A 259 -21.43 8.02 21.10
CA GLU A 259 -21.09 8.13 22.52
C GLU A 259 -22.28 8.62 23.35
N ALA A 260 -22.35 8.17 24.60
CA ALA A 260 -23.37 8.43 25.60
C ALA A 260 -22.82 9.20 26.81
N MET A 261 -21.92 10.15 26.56
CA MET A 261 -21.22 10.92 27.60
C MET A 261 -22.16 11.46 28.68
N ARG A 262 -21.88 11.10 29.94
CA ARG A 262 -22.76 11.38 31.09
C ARG A 262 -23.08 12.86 31.31
N TYR A 263 -22.20 13.77 30.90
CA TYR A 263 -22.44 15.22 31.02
C TYR A 263 -23.40 15.78 29.96
N ARG A 264 -23.69 15.03 28.88
CA ARG A 264 -24.57 15.47 27.78
C ARG A 264 -26.05 15.14 28.00
N ALA A 265 -26.39 14.33 28.99
CA ALA A 265 -27.79 14.03 29.37
C ALA A 265 -27.93 13.80 30.88
N LYS A 266 -29.08 14.12 31.48
CA LYS A 266 -29.29 13.90 32.92
C LYS A 266 -29.53 12.44 33.31
N ASN A 267 -30.07 11.63 32.40
CA ASN A 267 -30.39 10.21 32.58
C ASN A 267 -30.73 9.58 31.23
N ARG A 268 -30.81 8.23 31.18
CA ARG A 268 -31.05 7.43 29.97
C ARG A 268 -30.08 7.81 28.84
N HIS A 269 -28.79 7.78 29.16
CA HIS A 269 -27.74 8.30 28.29
C HIS A 269 -27.72 7.59 26.94
N VAL A 270 -27.61 6.25 26.93
CA VAL A 270 -27.62 5.46 25.70
C VAL A 270 -28.92 5.68 24.89
N ASN A 271 -30.10 5.64 25.53
CA ASN A 271 -31.37 5.90 24.84
C ASN A 271 -31.43 7.28 24.19
N LYS A 272 -30.99 8.34 24.89
CA LYS A 272 -31.14 9.71 24.39
C LYS A 272 -30.04 10.12 23.42
N LEU A 273 -28.80 9.74 23.69
CA LEU A 273 -27.63 10.25 22.98
C LEU A 273 -27.27 9.38 21.78
N ILE A 274 -27.45 8.06 21.87
CA ILE A 274 -27.15 7.12 20.79
C ILE A 274 -28.43 6.74 20.04
N TRP A 275 -29.43 6.20 20.75
CA TRP A 275 -30.69 5.81 20.11
C TRP A 275 -31.58 7.00 19.73
N GLY A 276 -31.27 8.20 20.21
CA GLY A 276 -32.01 9.43 19.89
C GLY A 276 -33.45 9.45 20.39
N GLU A 277 -33.78 8.71 21.45
CA GLU A 277 -35.14 8.51 21.96
C GLU A 277 -35.60 9.64 22.89
N HIS A 278 -36.50 10.48 22.38
CA HIS A 278 -37.06 11.64 23.08
C HIS A 278 -38.60 11.59 23.15
N PRO A 279 -39.25 12.37 24.04
CA PRO A 279 -40.71 12.37 24.15
C PRO A 279 -41.45 12.75 22.85
N LYS A 280 -40.81 13.50 21.96
CA LYS A 280 -41.38 13.96 20.68
C LYS A 280 -41.10 13.02 19.51
N GLY A 281 -40.36 11.93 19.72
CA GLY A 281 -39.97 11.00 18.66
C GLY A 281 -38.52 10.53 18.81
N ARG A 282 -38.03 9.88 17.77
CA ARG A 282 -36.67 9.32 17.71
C ARG A 282 -35.89 9.90 16.54
N ALA A 283 -34.62 10.20 16.77
CA ALA A 283 -33.67 10.61 15.75
C ALA A 283 -32.25 10.25 16.23
N GLY A 284 -31.84 9.01 16.03
CA GLY A 284 -30.52 8.51 16.42
C GLY A 284 -29.94 7.55 15.40
N ILE A 285 -29.07 6.65 15.85
CA ILE A 285 -28.34 5.74 14.95
C ILE A 285 -29.25 4.86 14.07
N ARG A 286 -30.49 4.58 14.50
CA ARG A 286 -31.46 3.82 13.70
C ARG A 286 -31.90 4.59 12.47
N GLU A 287 -32.26 5.86 12.65
CA GLU A 287 -32.66 6.75 11.57
C GLU A 287 -31.48 7.06 10.64
N MET A 288 -30.28 7.28 11.19
CA MET A 288 -29.07 7.50 10.40
C MET A 288 -28.75 6.29 9.52
N ALA A 289 -28.76 5.08 10.08
CA ALA A 289 -28.51 3.86 9.31
C ALA A 289 -29.60 3.60 8.25
N ALA A 290 -30.87 3.89 8.57
CA ALA A 290 -31.97 3.77 7.62
C ALA A 290 -31.82 4.73 6.43
N ILE A 291 -31.44 5.99 6.68
CA ILE A 291 -31.16 6.99 5.63
C ILE A 291 -29.95 6.54 4.81
N GLY A 292 -28.86 6.10 5.45
CA GLY A 292 -27.69 5.58 4.75
C GLY A 292 -28.04 4.46 3.78
N LYS A 293 -28.89 3.52 4.23
CA LYS A 293 -29.42 2.44 3.41
C LYS A 293 -30.28 2.93 2.24
N GLU A 294 -31.16 3.91 2.46
CA GLU A 294 -32.02 4.50 1.43
C GLU A 294 -31.19 5.10 0.27
N PHE A 295 -30.09 5.78 0.59
CA PHE A 295 -29.24 6.45 -0.40
C PHE A 295 -28.01 5.64 -0.83
N GLY A 296 -27.84 4.41 -0.34
CA GLY A 296 -26.67 3.58 -0.63
C GLY A 296 -25.35 4.16 -0.10
N ALA A 297 -25.40 4.96 0.96
CA ALA A 297 -24.28 5.62 1.60
C ALA A 297 -24.08 5.06 3.02
N ARG A 298 -23.04 4.23 3.21
CA ARG A 298 -22.70 3.71 4.54
C ARG A 298 -21.94 4.73 5.37
N HIS A 299 -22.18 4.70 6.67
CA HIS A 299 -21.51 5.54 7.64
C HIS A 299 -20.37 4.77 8.30
N VAL A 300 -19.44 5.51 8.89
CA VAL A 300 -18.44 4.99 9.81
C VAL A 300 -18.82 5.46 11.22
N PHE A 301 -19.32 4.54 12.05
CA PHE A 301 -19.68 4.82 13.44
C PHE A 301 -18.48 4.55 14.34
N PHE A 302 -18.03 5.59 15.03
CA PHE A 302 -17.00 5.49 16.06
C PHE A 302 -17.68 5.22 17.40
N LEU A 303 -17.74 3.96 17.81
CA LEU A 303 -18.41 3.56 19.05
C LEU A 303 -17.42 3.56 20.21
N ASP A 304 -17.73 4.36 21.24
CA ASP A 304 -16.92 4.40 22.45
C ASP A 304 -17.10 3.13 23.28
N MET A 305 -16.10 2.26 23.25
CA MET A 305 -16.15 1.00 24.00
C MET A 305 -15.86 1.17 25.49
N CYS A 306 -15.27 2.29 25.92
CA CYS A 306 -15.08 2.57 27.35
C CYS A 306 -16.42 2.75 28.07
N GLU A 307 -17.48 3.11 27.33
CA GLU A 307 -18.82 3.26 27.90
C GLU A 307 -19.49 1.95 28.27
N GLU A 308 -18.97 0.79 27.82
CA GLU A 308 -19.42 -0.53 28.27
C GLU A 308 -19.21 -0.69 29.79
N GLU A 309 -18.12 -0.14 30.34
CA GLU A 309 -17.88 -0.13 31.79
C GLU A 309 -18.91 0.71 32.56
N LEU A 310 -19.57 1.67 31.89
CA LEU A 310 -20.54 2.57 32.50
C LEU A 310 -22.00 2.12 32.30
N PHE A 311 -22.31 1.56 31.13
CA PHE A 311 -23.68 1.24 30.71
C PHE A 311 -23.90 -0.24 30.37
N GLY A 312 -22.86 -1.07 30.46
CA GLY A 312 -22.90 -2.52 30.27
C GLY A 312 -23.42 -2.92 28.88
N GLU A 313 -24.27 -3.94 28.88
CA GLU A 313 -24.84 -4.57 27.68
C GLU A 313 -25.53 -3.57 26.73
N SER A 314 -25.98 -2.41 27.22
CA SER A 314 -26.58 -1.37 26.37
C SER A 314 -25.65 -0.84 25.28
N ILE A 315 -24.33 -0.84 25.49
CA ILE A 315 -23.34 -0.46 24.47
C ILE A 315 -23.10 -1.63 23.51
N ALA A 316 -23.06 -2.87 24.03
CA ALA A 316 -22.98 -4.06 23.18
C ALA A 316 -24.20 -4.18 22.24
N ASP A 317 -25.39 -3.80 22.70
CA ASP A 317 -26.61 -3.74 21.87
C ASP A 317 -26.47 -2.78 20.69
N VAL A 318 -25.83 -1.63 20.91
CA VAL A 318 -25.53 -0.64 19.87
C VAL A 318 -24.58 -1.23 18.83
N ALA A 319 -23.49 -1.86 19.28
CA ALA A 319 -22.52 -2.50 18.40
C ALA A 319 -23.17 -3.59 17.54
N ARG A 320 -23.97 -4.47 18.16
CA ARG A 320 -24.70 -5.54 17.47
C ARG A 320 -25.67 -4.99 16.43
N TYR A 321 -26.46 -3.98 16.78
CA TYR A 321 -27.38 -3.35 15.84
C TYR A 321 -26.66 -2.77 14.62
N LEU A 322 -25.58 -2.01 14.82
CA LEU A 322 -24.83 -1.39 13.72
C LEU A 322 -24.18 -2.45 12.83
N GLY A 323 -23.65 -3.53 13.42
CA GLY A 323 -23.15 -4.69 12.69
C GLY A 323 -24.23 -5.38 11.85
N ASP A 324 -25.39 -5.67 12.45
CA ASP A 324 -26.54 -6.27 11.76
C ASP A 324 -27.10 -5.36 10.65
N ALA A 325 -27.01 -4.04 10.82
CA ALA A 325 -27.38 -3.04 9.82
C ALA A 325 -26.37 -2.95 8.65
N GLY A 326 -25.21 -3.58 8.76
CA GLY A 326 -24.17 -3.60 7.72
C GLY A 326 -23.33 -2.31 7.65
N GLU A 327 -23.34 -1.52 8.73
CA GLU A 327 -22.54 -0.29 8.84
C GLU A 327 -21.08 -0.60 9.18
N ASP A 328 -20.18 0.36 8.96
CA ASP A 328 -18.77 0.25 9.37
C ASP A 328 -18.64 0.75 10.82
N VAL A 329 -18.27 -0.13 11.75
CA VAL A 329 -18.13 0.20 13.17
C VAL A 329 -16.66 0.17 13.55
N GLN A 330 -16.13 1.33 13.93
CA GLN A 330 -14.75 1.51 14.34
C GLN A 330 -14.68 1.74 15.86
N LEU A 331 -13.64 1.19 16.48
CA LEU A 331 -13.40 1.39 17.89
C LEU A 331 -13.02 2.84 18.17
N HIS A 332 -13.66 3.41 19.17
CA HIS A 332 -13.36 4.71 19.75
C HIS A 332 -13.24 4.55 21.27
N ALA A 333 -12.55 5.48 21.92
CA ALA A 333 -12.30 5.39 23.35
C ALA A 333 -12.06 6.78 23.97
N HIS A 334 -12.85 7.10 24.99
CA HIS A 334 -12.53 8.17 25.95
C HIS A 334 -12.09 7.54 27.29
N PRO A 335 -10.80 7.17 27.43
CA PRO A 335 -10.31 6.49 28.63
C PRO A 335 -10.50 7.32 29.92
N GLU A 336 -10.64 8.63 29.82
CA GLU A 336 -10.89 9.53 30.95
C GLU A 336 -12.23 9.30 31.67
N ILE A 337 -13.18 8.57 31.05
CA ILE A 337 -14.48 8.26 31.67
C ILE A 337 -14.45 7.01 32.54
N LEU A 338 -13.37 6.23 32.45
CA LEU A 338 -13.22 4.97 33.17
C LEU A 338 -12.96 5.23 34.66
N PRO A 339 -13.59 4.45 35.56
CA PRO A 339 -13.37 4.61 37.00
C PRO A 339 -11.95 4.22 37.39
N ASP A 340 -11.39 4.82 38.45
CA ASP A 340 -10.05 4.49 38.97
C ASP A 340 -9.85 2.98 39.21
N ALA A 341 -10.92 2.28 39.60
CA ALA A 341 -10.92 0.83 39.81
C ALA A 341 -10.61 0.02 38.53
N PHE A 342 -10.98 0.52 37.35
CA PHE A 342 -10.64 -0.09 36.05
C PHE A 342 -9.12 -0.17 35.88
N TRP A 343 -8.41 0.90 36.25
CA TRP A 343 -6.96 0.97 36.16
C TRP A 343 -6.26 0.17 37.26
N GLY A 344 -6.89 0.01 38.43
CA GLY A 344 -6.32 -0.69 39.59
C GLY A 344 -6.02 -2.19 39.37
N ALA A 345 -6.72 -2.85 38.44
CA ALA A 345 -6.46 -4.26 38.09
C ALA A 345 -5.17 -4.44 37.28
N SER A 346 -4.66 -3.37 36.66
CA SER A 346 -3.46 -3.35 35.83
C SER A 346 -2.40 -2.50 36.52
N ARG A 347 -1.70 -3.06 37.52
CA ARG A 347 -0.46 -2.45 38.04
C ARG A 347 0.62 -2.44 36.95
N LEU A 348 0.53 -1.53 36.00
CA LEU A 348 1.71 -0.90 35.42
C LEU A 348 2.16 0.12 36.46
N ALA A 349 2.86 -0.38 37.48
CA ALA A 349 3.55 0.46 38.43
C ALA A 349 4.57 1.31 37.64
N VAL A 350 4.42 2.63 37.77
CA VAL A 350 5.35 3.66 37.27
C VAL A 350 6.72 3.48 37.90
#